data_AF-A0BSN1-F1
#
_entry.id   AF-A0BSN1-F1
#
_cell.length_a   1.000
_cell.length_b   1.000
_cell.length_c   1.000
_cell.angle_alpha   90.00
_cell.angle_beta   90.00
_cell.angle_gamma   90.00
#
_symmetry.space_group_name_H-M   'P 1'
#
loop_
_entity.id
_entity.type
_entity.pdbx_description
1 polymer ?
#
loop_
_entity_poly.entity_id
_entity_poly.type
_entity_poly.pdbx_seq_one_letter_code
_entity_poly.pdbx_strand_id
1 'polypeptide(L)'
;MEPLTILTNIIQPEYLKYYKDWIHIASEKEARGLQLIGAIYKHKGRKLFRQYSDRQSQSKTSNSSITRANRSIRIRVILLQSILNSFKKAEEMHRKNQTSTTYGTEFGYLQKLLKPQNNVFKFKKCSELEFAQPLNDLAKLFLDNWIEMNDELEFQELVLNCLRALFSRFKAQLVPKTEMKQATLQLFIRVKYEYKPDWKLSNPIRVDKAGTDINAYKTNYNAIFKQRLKQEQIKQKIAELDGTDFAKALTIHKSFKIT
;
A
#
# COMPACT_ATOMS: atom_id res chain seq x y z
N MET A 1 -26.94 -6.62 -11.75
CA MET A 1 -26.41 -7.99 -11.60
C MET A 1 -26.30 -8.25 -10.13
N GLU A 2 -26.79 -9.39 -9.66
CA GLU A 2 -26.63 -9.79 -8.27
C GLU A 2 -25.14 -9.97 -7.93
N PRO A 3 -24.65 -9.45 -6.78
CA PRO A 3 -23.24 -9.55 -6.38
C PRO A 3 -22.70 -11.00 -6.37
N LEU A 4 -23.55 -11.95 -5.99
CA LEU A 4 -23.20 -13.37 -5.91
C LEU A 4 -22.93 -13.98 -7.29
N THR A 5 -23.70 -13.57 -8.31
CA THR A 5 -23.49 -14.00 -9.70
C THR A 5 -22.17 -13.46 -10.25
N ILE A 6 -21.84 -12.22 -9.90
CA ILE A 6 -20.56 -11.59 -10.30
C ILE A 6 -19.39 -12.39 -9.71
N LEU A 7 -19.44 -12.71 -8.41
CA LEU A 7 -18.41 -13.50 -7.74
C LEU A 7 -18.26 -14.90 -8.33
N THR A 8 -19.37 -15.57 -8.64
CA THR A 8 -19.37 -16.91 -9.26
C THR A 8 -18.64 -16.95 -10.60
N ASN A 9 -18.71 -15.86 -11.37
CA ASN A 9 -18.03 -15.76 -12.67
C ASN A 9 -16.55 -15.39 -12.56
N ILE A 10 -16.17 -14.65 -11.51
CA ILE A 10 -14.83 -14.09 -11.36
C ILE A 10 -13.91 -14.99 -10.55
N ILE A 11 -14.42 -15.63 -9.51
CA ILE A 11 -13.64 -16.43 -8.55
C ILE A 11 -13.66 -17.90 -8.97
N GLN A 12 -12.55 -18.60 -8.73
CA GLN A 12 -12.49 -20.04 -8.97
C GLN A 12 -13.52 -20.80 -8.10
N PRO A 13 -14.19 -21.84 -8.63
CA PRO A 13 -15.32 -22.48 -7.97
C PRO A 13 -14.98 -23.10 -6.62
N GLU A 14 -13.73 -23.52 -6.41
CA GLU A 14 -13.22 -24.13 -5.18
C GLU A 14 -13.30 -23.17 -3.98
N TYR A 15 -13.18 -21.86 -4.25
CA TYR A 15 -13.12 -20.84 -3.22
C TYR A 15 -14.45 -20.12 -2.97
N LEU A 16 -15.48 -20.34 -3.81
CA LEU A 16 -16.76 -19.63 -3.71
C LEU A 16 -17.45 -19.77 -2.34
N LYS A 17 -17.27 -20.91 -1.68
CA LYS A 17 -17.83 -21.16 -0.34
C LYS A 17 -17.38 -20.12 0.70
N TYR A 18 -16.19 -19.55 0.53
CA TYR A 18 -15.60 -18.60 1.49
C TYR A 18 -16.09 -17.16 1.30
N TYR A 19 -16.74 -16.85 0.19
CA TYR A 19 -17.13 -15.48 -0.17
C TYR A 19 -18.61 -15.16 0.08
N LYS A 20 -19.41 -16.14 0.52
CA LYS A 20 -20.84 -15.93 0.82
C LYS A 20 -21.04 -14.85 1.89
N ASP A 21 -20.31 -14.97 2.99
CA ASP A 21 -20.41 -14.02 4.11
C ASP A 21 -19.77 -12.67 3.78
N TRP A 22 -18.78 -12.67 2.88
CA TRP A 22 -18.06 -11.46 2.50
C TRP A 22 -18.98 -10.41 1.88
N ILE A 23 -20.00 -10.82 1.11
CA ILE A 23 -20.96 -9.89 0.48
C ILE A 23 -21.66 -9.00 1.51
N HIS A 24 -21.96 -9.56 2.70
CA HIS A 24 -22.65 -8.84 3.77
C HIS A 24 -21.72 -7.95 4.60
N ILE A 25 -20.42 -8.27 4.63
CA ILE A 25 -19.41 -7.57 5.43
C ILE A 25 -18.64 -6.54 4.58
N ALA A 26 -18.73 -6.65 3.25
CA ALA A 26 -17.99 -5.80 2.32
C ALA A 26 -18.27 -4.32 2.56
N SER A 27 -17.20 -3.51 2.56
CA SER A 27 -17.37 -2.06 2.64
C SER A 27 -18.05 -1.52 1.38
N GLU A 28 -18.65 -0.35 1.46
CA GLU A 28 -19.30 0.28 0.29
C GLU A 28 -18.34 0.43 -0.90
N LYS A 29 -17.06 0.73 -0.64
CA LYS A 29 -16.04 0.84 -1.69
C LYS A 29 -15.73 -0.50 -2.35
N GLU A 30 -15.68 -1.57 -1.55
CA GLU A 30 -15.45 -2.93 -2.04
C GLU A 30 -16.64 -3.43 -2.86
N ALA A 31 -17.87 -3.14 -2.41
CA ALA A 31 -19.10 -3.49 -3.13
C ALA A 31 -19.18 -2.75 -4.48
N ARG A 32 -18.85 -1.45 -4.51
CA ARG A 32 -18.74 -0.67 -5.76
C ARG A 32 -17.63 -1.21 -6.66
N GLY A 33 -16.47 -1.57 -6.10
CA GLY A 33 -15.38 -2.22 -6.82
C GLY A 33 -15.83 -3.54 -7.46
N LEU A 34 -16.59 -4.36 -6.75
CA LEU A 34 -17.14 -5.62 -7.29
C LEU A 34 -18.09 -5.37 -8.46
N GLN A 35 -18.96 -4.35 -8.36
CA GLN A 35 -19.85 -3.98 -9.46
C GLN A 35 -19.07 -3.54 -10.70
N LEU A 36 -17.98 -2.78 -10.52
CA LEU A 36 -17.08 -2.39 -11.60
C LEU A 36 -16.45 -3.61 -12.25
N ILE A 37 -15.91 -4.55 -11.48
CA ILE A 37 -15.34 -5.79 -12.02
C ILE A 37 -16.41 -6.60 -12.77
N GLY A 38 -17.65 -6.67 -12.24
CA GLY A 38 -18.76 -7.30 -12.96
C GLY A 38 -19.08 -6.63 -14.30
N ALA A 39 -19.00 -5.30 -14.37
CA ALA A 39 -19.16 -4.56 -15.62
C ALA A 39 -17.99 -4.78 -16.59
N ILE A 40 -16.75 -4.80 -16.09
CA ILE A 40 -15.54 -5.15 -16.86
C ILE A 40 -15.71 -6.54 -17.47
N TYR A 41 -16.13 -7.51 -16.67
CA TYR A 41 -16.36 -8.89 -17.10
C TYR A 41 -17.45 -8.98 -18.17
N LYS A 42 -18.60 -8.30 -17.94
CA LYS A 42 -19.70 -8.24 -18.92
C LYS A 42 -19.25 -7.69 -20.28
N HIS A 43 -18.37 -6.70 -20.28
CA HIS A 43 -17.86 -6.05 -21.48
C HIS A 43 -16.51 -6.60 -21.96
N LYS A 44 -16.06 -7.74 -21.44
CA LYS A 44 -14.79 -8.41 -21.81
C LYS A 44 -13.57 -7.47 -21.76
N GLY A 45 -13.56 -6.53 -20.82
CA GLY A 45 -12.48 -5.57 -20.64
C GLY A 45 -12.45 -4.39 -21.61
N ARG A 46 -13.45 -4.20 -22.48
CA ARG A 46 -13.43 -3.16 -23.54
C ARG A 46 -14.12 -1.85 -23.19
N LYS A 47 -14.66 -1.73 -21.97
CA LYS A 47 -15.43 -0.55 -21.54
C LYS A 47 -14.63 0.32 -20.59
N LEU A 48 -14.52 1.61 -20.94
CA LEU A 48 -14.02 2.66 -20.06
C LEU A 48 -15.17 3.21 -19.21
N PHE A 49 -14.89 3.49 -17.94
CA PHE A 49 -15.80 4.11 -16.99
C PHE A 49 -15.38 5.57 -16.82
N ARG A 50 -16.08 6.50 -17.46
CA ARG A 50 -15.82 7.93 -17.27
C ARG A 50 -16.76 8.49 -16.21
N GLN A 51 -16.24 9.29 -15.28
CA GLN A 51 -17.08 10.07 -14.39
C GLN A 51 -18.01 11.00 -15.20
N TYR A 52 -19.26 11.09 -14.75
CA TYR A 52 -20.29 11.95 -15.35
C TYR A 52 -20.03 13.46 -15.15
N SER A 53 -18.94 13.84 -14.48
CA SER A 53 -18.57 15.23 -14.15
C SER A 53 -18.40 16.10 -15.41
N ASP A 54 -17.96 15.54 -16.54
CA ASP A 54 -17.86 16.30 -17.80
C ASP A 54 -19.22 16.63 -18.45
N ARG A 55 -20.31 15.97 -18.06
CA ARG A 55 -21.65 16.26 -18.63
C ARG A 55 -22.42 17.34 -17.87
N GLN A 56 -22.05 17.67 -16.62
CA GLN A 56 -22.75 18.70 -15.84
C GLN A 56 -22.24 20.12 -16.10
N SER A 57 -21.10 20.28 -16.77
CA SER A 57 -20.55 21.59 -17.14
C SER A 57 -21.28 22.27 -18.31
N GLN A 58 -22.22 21.58 -18.98
CA GLN A 58 -22.96 22.13 -20.13
C GLN A 58 -24.46 22.38 -19.89
N SER A 59 -25.02 22.11 -18.70
CA SER A 59 -26.47 22.23 -18.46
C SER A 59 -26.90 23.28 -17.44
N LYS A 60 -26.06 24.29 -17.14
CA LYS A 60 -26.41 25.40 -16.24
C LYS A 60 -26.55 26.73 -16.98
N THR A 61 -27.46 26.78 -17.94
CA THR A 61 -28.07 28.04 -18.39
C THR A 61 -29.48 27.71 -18.88
N SER A 62 -30.47 28.49 -18.41
CA SER A 62 -31.93 28.30 -18.57
C SER A 62 -32.51 27.18 -17.67
N ASN A 63 -33.38 27.40 -16.70
CA ASN A 63 -34.46 28.36 -16.58
C ASN A 63 -34.68 28.80 -15.12
N SER A 64 -34.57 30.10 -14.89
CA SER A 64 -35.10 30.78 -13.72
C SER A 64 -36.42 31.44 -14.09
N SER A 65 -37.54 30.94 -13.58
CA SER A 65 -38.73 31.76 -13.27
C SER A 65 -39.83 30.89 -12.66
N ILE A 66 -40.60 31.52 -11.74
CA ILE A 66 -41.82 31.02 -11.08
C ILE A 66 -41.52 30.06 -9.90
N THR A 67 -41.77 30.36 -8.61
CA THR A 67 -42.87 31.07 -7.94
C THR A 67 -42.37 31.68 -6.61
N ARG A 68 -42.72 32.94 -6.30
CA ARG A 68 -42.09 33.76 -5.24
C ARG A 68 -42.75 33.73 -3.85
N ALA A 69 -43.85 33.00 -3.63
CA ALA A 69 -44.61 33.13 -2.38
C ALA A 69 -44.34 32.03 -1.31
N ASN A 70 -43.95 30.81 -1.68
CA ASN A 70 -43.74 29.69 -0.72
C ASN A 70 -42.28 29.46 -0.29
N ARG A 71 -41.36 30.37 -0.65
CA ARG A 71 -39.91 30.20 -0.42
C ARG A 71 -39.48 30.56 1.00
N SER A 72 -40.20 31.46 1.69
CA SER A 72 -39.73 32.06 2.95
C SER A 72 -39.72 31.09 4.13
N ILE A 73 -40.74 30.22 4.25
CA ILE A 73 -40.82 29.22 5.33
C ILE A 73 -39.82 28.08 5.07
N ARG A 74 -39.70 27.63 3.81
CA ARG A 74 -38.78 26.55 3.42
C ARG A 74 -37.30 26.95 3.57
N ILE A 75 -36.95 28.21 3.28
CA ILE A 75 -35.59 28.74 3.49
C ILE A 75 -35.22 28.73 4.98
N ARG A 76 -36.13 29.13 5.88
CA ARG A 76 -35.86 29.13 7.33
C ARG A 76 -35.65 27.72 7.89
N VAL A 77 -36.45 26.74 7.45
CA VAL A 77 -36.29 25.34 7.85
C VAL A 77 -34.98 24.75 7.32
N ILE A 78 -34.61 25.05 6.07
CA ILE A 78 -33.32 24.61 5.49
C ILE A 78 -32.15 25.26 6.23
N LEU A 79 -32.25 26.54 6.59
CA LEU A 79 -31.21 27.26 7.33
C LEU A 79 -31.02 26.64 8.72
N LEU A 80 -32.11 26.41 9.46
CA LEU A 80 -32.06 25.77 10.79
C LEU A 80 -31.52 24.34 10.71
N GLN A 81 -31.92 23.56 9.71
CA GLN A 81 -31.37 22.21 9.50
C GLN A 81 -29.87 22.27 9.15
N SER A 82 -29.44 23.27 8.37
CA SER A 82 -28.02 23.45 8.05
C SER A 82 -27.19 23.85 9.28
N ILE A 83 -27.77 24.65 10.19
CA ILE A 83 -27.15 25.04 11.46
C ILE A 83 -27.09 23.87 12.44
N LEU A 84 -28.16 23.07 12.55
CA LEU A 84 -28.15 21.85 13.36
C LEU A 84 -27.14 20.82 12.84
N ASN A 85 -27.09 20.64 11.51
CA ASN A 85 -26.11 19.77 10.88
C ASN A 85 -24.67 20.31 11.06
N SER A 86 -24.48 21.63 11.10
CA SER A 86 -23.17 22.22 11.36
C SER A 86 -22.74 22.02 12.82
N PHE A 87 -23.67 22.14 13.78
CA PHE A 87 -23.39 21.89 15.19
C PHE A 87 -23.02 20.43 15.45
N LYS A 88 -23.77 19.48 14.89
CA LYS A 88 -23.47 18.05 15.01
C LYS A 88 -22.11 17.71 14.41
N LYS A 89 -21.79 18.30 13.25
CA LYS A 89 -20.48 18.17 12.60
C LYS A 89 -19.35 18.81 13.41
N ALA A 90 -19.61 19.94 14.08
CA ALA A 90 -18.66 20.61 14.96
C ALA A 90 -18.38 19.78 16.23
N GLU A 91 -19.41 19.18 16.84
CA GLU A 91 -19.26 18.28 17.99
C GLU A 91 -18.46 17.03 17.61
N GLU A 92 -18.75 16.42 16.45
CA GLU A 92 -18.01 15.26 15.95
C GLU A 92 -16.53 15.60 15.68
N MET A 93 -16.26 16.75 15.08
CA MET A 93 -14.89 17.27 14.90
C MET A 93 -14.19 17.51 16.24
N HIS A 94 -14.89 18.03 17.25
CA HIS A 94 -14.34 18.25 18.58
C HIS A 94 -13.99 16.93 19.29
N ARG A 95 -14.88 15.92 19.24
CA ARG A 95 -14.60 14.57 19.76
C ARG A 95 -13.41 13.92 19.04
N LYS A 96 -13.33 14.08 17.72
CA LYS A 96 -12.20 13.60 16.93
C LYS A 96 -10.89 14.30 17.31
N ASN A 97 -10.93 15.60 17.61
CA ASN A 97 -9.76 16.34 18.06
C ASN A 97 -9.31 15.95 19.47
N GLN A 98 -10.23 15.58 20.36
CA GLN A 98 -9.88 15.08 21.71
C GLN A 98 -9.27 13.68 21.69
N THR A 99 -9.73 12.83 20.76
CA THR A 99 -9.24 11.43 20.64
C THR A 99 -8.00 11.32 19.76
N SER A 100 -7.75 12.31 18.89
CA SER A 100 -6.52 12.41 18.10
C SER A 100 -5.40 12.98 18.98
N THR A 101 -4.42 12.15 19.31
CA THR A 101 -3.20 12.65 19.97
C THR A 101 -2.53 13.70 19.08
N THR A 102 -1.99 14.76 19.67
CA THR A 102 -1.24 15.83 18.98
C THR A 102 -0.14 15.22 18.10
N TYR A 103 0.44 14.10 18.54
CA TYR A 103 1.41 13.29 17.81
C TYR A 103 0.89 12.77 16.46
N GLY A 104 -0.34 12.25 16.39
CA GLY A 104 -0.95 11.79 15.13
C GLY A 104 -1.21 12.93 14.15
N THR A 105 -1.47 14.13 14.66
CA THR A 105 -1.70 15.34 13.85
C THR A 105 -0.38 15.91 13.33
N GLU A 106 0.63 16.01 14.18
CA GLU A 106 1.94 16.62 13.89
C GLU A 106 2.90 15.69 13.15
N PHE A 107 2.77 14.37 13.28
CA PHE A 107 3.67 13.43 12.59
C PHE A 107 2.94 12.53 11.60
N GLY A 108 1.61 12.40 11.70
CA GLY A 108 0.80 11.62 10.75
C GLY A 108 0.42 12.36 9.46
N TYR A 109 0.60 13.68 9.37
CA TYR A 109 0.27 14.44 8.14
C TYR A 109 1.17 14.06 6.96
N LEU A 110 2.43 13.69 7.21
CA LEU A 110 3.36 13.22 6.18
C LEU A 110 2.80 11.97 5.46
N GLN A 111 2.17 11.05 6.18
CA GLN A 111 1.57 9.85 5.58
C GLN A 111 0.37 10.15 4.67
N LYS A 112 -0.40 11.22 4.95
CA LYS A 112 -1.55 11.60 4.11
C LYS A 112 -1.12 12.24 2.80
N LEU A 113 -0.01 12.98 2.81
CA LEU A 113 0.61 13.58 1.60
C LEU A 113 1.42 12.56 0.80
N LEU A 114 1.92 11.51 1.45
CA LEU A 114 2.65 10.40 0.84
C LEU A 114 1.74 9.33 0.23
N LYS A 115 0.43 9.58 0.06
CA LYS A 115 -0.40 8.65 -0.69
C LYS A 115 0.24 8.45 -2.07
N PRO A 116 0.59 7.20 -2.44
CA PRO A 116 1.22 6.96 -3.72
C PRO A 116 0.29 7.46 -4.81
N GLN A 117 0.71 8.52 -5.51
CA GLN A 117 -0.03 9.14 -6.61
C GLN A 117 -0.18 8.20 -7.82
N ASN A 118 0.56 7.08 -7.80
CA ASN A 118 0.60 6.10 -8.87
C ASN A 118 0.00 4.78 -8.40
N ASN A 119 -1.02 4.33 -9.13
CA ASN A 119 -1.60 3.02 -8.95
C ASN A 119 -0.60 1.92 -9.37
N VAL A 120 -0.65 0.78 -8.69
CA VAL A 120 0.16 -0.42 -8.99
C VAL A 120 -0.06 -0.88 -10.44
N PHE A 121 -1.26 -0.68 -10.98
CA PHE A 121 -1.60 -1.03 -12.36
C PHE A 121 -0.84 -0.26 -13.44
N LYS A 122 -0.17 0.86 -13.11
CA LYS A 122 0.74 1.54 -14.06
C LYS A 122 2.01 0.72 -14.34
N PHE A 123 2.38 -0.17 -13.43
CA PHE A 123 3.68 -0.85 -13.46
C PHE A 123 3.57 -2.34 -13.73
N LYS A 124 2.43 -2.96 -13.38
CA LYS A 124 2.23 -4.42 -13.45
C LYS A 124 0.85 -4.77 -13.94
N LYS A 125 0.76 -5.85 -14.72
CA LYS A 125 -0.51 -6.46 -15.12
C LYS A 125 -1.17 -7.16 -13.93
N CYS A 126 -2.50 -7.30 -13.93
CA CYS A 126 -3.21 -8.02 -12.88
C CYS A 126 -2.73 -9.47 -12.78
N SER A 127 -2.47 -10.14 -13.90
CA SER A 127 -1.96 -11.53 -13.93
C SER A 127 -0.63 -11.74 -13.20
N GLU A 128 0.19 -10.69 -13.06
CA GLU A 128 1.48 -10.75 -12.38
C GLU A 128 1.38 -10.51 -10.87
N LEU A 129 0.23 -10.05 -10.39
CA LEU A 129 0.01 -9.72 -8.99
C LEU A 129 -0.47 -10.95 -8.21
N GLU A 130 -0.07 -11.03 -6.94
CA GLU A 130 -0.51 -12.10 -6.03
C GLU A 130 -2.03 -12.11 -5.86
N PHE A 131 -2.67 -10.94 -5.97
CA PHE A 131 -4.12 -10.77 -5.84
C PHE A 131 -4.91 -11.54 -6.90
N ALA A 132 -4.26 -11.96 -8.00
CA ALA A 132 -4.92 -12.72 -9.06
C ALA A 132 -5.09 -14.20 -8.74
N GLN A 133 -4.44 -14.74 -7.70
CA GLN A 133 -4.54 -16.17 -7.36
C GLN A 133 -5.97 -16.72 -7.23
N PRO A 134 -6.90 -16.08 -6.50
CA PRO A 134 -8.28 -16.58 -6.38
C PRO A 134 -9.14 -16.33 -7.64
N LEU A 135 -8.65 -15.57 -8.61
CA LEU A 135 -9.39 -15.21 -9.82
C LEU A 135 -9.32 -16.32 -10.87
N ASN A 136 -10.40 -16.46 -11.62
CA ASN A 136 -10.45 -17.28 -12.81
C ASN A 136 -9.59 -16.66 -13.93
N ASP A 137 -9.04 -17.49 -14.82
CA ASP A 137 -8.07 -17.03 -15.84
C ASP A 137 -8.71 -16.07 -16.86
N LEU A 138 -9.98 -16.29 -17.19
CA LEU A 138 -10.76 -15.36 -18.02
C LEU A 138 -10.92 -13.98 -17.35
N ALA A 139 -11.14 -13.97 -16.04
CA ALA A 139 -11.28 -12.72 -15.30
C ALA A 139 -9.94 -11.96 -15.25
N LYS A 140 -8.82 -12.66 -15.10
CA LYS A 140 -7.47 -12.05 -15.18
C LYS A 140 -7.24 -11.39 -16.54
N LEU A 141 -7.55 -12.10 -17.63
CA LEU A 141 -7.39 -11.57 -19.00
C LEU A 141 -8.27 -10.33 -19.25
N PHE A 142 -9.53 -10.34 -18.81
CA PHE A 142 -10.40 -9.16 -18.97
C PHE A 142 -9.97 -7.97 -18.12
N LEU A 143 -9.42 -8.22 -16.92
CA LEU A 143 -8.85 -7.16 -16.09
C LEU A 143 -7.57 -6.58 -16.69
N ASP A 144 -6.70 -7.41 -17.24
CA ASP A 144 -5.48 -6.96 -17.93
C ASP A 144 -5.82 -6.08 -19.14
N ASN A 145 -6.75 -6.52 -19.98
CA ASN A 145 -7.24 -5.73 -21.11
C ASN A 145 -7.81 -4.38 -20.66
N TRP A 146 -8.53 -4.36 -19.52
CA TRP A 146 -9.09 -3.13 -18.99
C TRP A 146 -8.01 -2.19 -18.43
N ILE A 147 -7.00 -2.74 -17.75
CA ILE A 147 -5.84 -1.99 -17.23
C ILE A 147 -5.07 -1.32 -18.37
N GLU A 148 -4.90 -2.01 -19.51
CA GLU A 148 -4.24 -1.46 -20.70
C GLU A 148 -4.96 -0.23 -21.28
N MET A 149 -6.28 -0.10 -21.07
CA MET A 149 -7.02 1.10 -21.50
C MET A 149 -6.77 2.32 -20.60
N ASN A 150 -6.07 2.17 -19.47
CA ASN A 150 -5.69 3.22 -18.53
C ASN A 150 -6.86 4.14 -18.12
N ASP A 151 -7.87 3.55 -17.47
CA ASP A 151 -9.06 4.25 -17.00
C ASP A 151 -8.75 5.26 -15.86
N GLU A 152 -9.74 6.02 -15.42
CA GLU A 152 -9.55 7.02 -14.35
C GLU A 152 -9.03 6.39 -13.03
N LEU A 153 -8.13 7.11 -12.36
CA LEU A 153 -7.43 6.62 -11.16
C LEU A 153 -8.39 6.15 -10.06
N GLU A 154 -9.51 6.85 -9.87
CA GLU A 154 -10.49 6.50 -8.85
C GLU A 154 -11.11 5.11 -9.07
N PHE A 155 -11.47 4.78 -10.32
CA PHE A 155 -12.02 3.46 -10.64
C PHE A 155 -10.96 2.37 -10.50
N GLN A 156 -9.72 2.66 -10.90
CA GLN A 156 -8.58 1.76 -10.69
C GLN A 156 -8.36 1.48 -9.20
N GLU A 157 -8.48 2.48 -8.32
CA GLU A 157 -8.36 2.29 -6.87
C GLU A 157 -9.51 1.45 -6.28
N LEU A 158 -10.75 1.65 -6.74
CA LEU A 158 -11.90 0.85 -6.30
C LEU A 158 -11.73 -0.62 -6.67
N VAL A 159 -11.30 -0.90 -7.91
CA VAL A 159 -11.01 -2.26 -8.37
C VAL A 159 -9.86 -2.86 -7.56
N LEU A 160 -8.77 -2.12 -7.37
CA LEU A 160 -7.62 -2.60 -6.60
C LEU A 160 -7.98 -2.93 -5.14
N ASN A 161 -8.76 -2.06 -4.48
CA ASN A 161 -9.20 -2.29 -3.11
C ASN A 161 -10.10 -3.53 -3.01
N CYS A 162 -11.00 -3.72 -3.97
CA CYS A 162 -11.82 -4.92 -4.06
C CYS A 162 -10.95 -6.18 -4.23
N LEU A 163 -10.00 -6.19 -5.18
CA LEU A 163 -9.11 -7.33 -5.40
C LEU A 163 -8.25 -7.66 -4.17
N ARG A 164 -7.75 -6.64 -3.47
CA ARG A 164 -7.01 -6.82 -2.20
C ARG A 164 -7.89 -7.41 -1.11
N ALA A 165 -9.13 -6.97 -0.98
CA ALA A 165 -10.08 -7.50 -0.01
C ALA A 165 -10.39 -8.98 -0.30
N LEU A 166 -10.63 -9.32 -1.58
CA LEU A 166 -10.87 -10.70 -2.00
C LEU A 166 -9.65 -11.60 -1.73
N PHE A 167 -8.45 -11.11 -2.03
CA PHE A 167 -7.21 -11.82 -1.76
C PHE A 167 -6.93 -11.98 -0.26
N SER A 168 -7.20 -10.96 0.55
CA SER A 168 -7.06 -11.04 2.01
C SER A 168 -7.94 -12.16 2.59
N ARG A 169 -9.17 -12.28 2.08
CA ARG A 169 -10.07 -13.39 2.46
C ARG A 169 -9.56 -14.74 2.01
N PHE A 170 -9.11 -14.86 0.76
CA PHE A 170 -8.46 -16.08 0.28
C PHE A 170 -7.29 -16.49 1.18
N LYS A 171 -6.39 -15.55 1.49
CA LYS A 171 -5.23 -15.76 2.35
C LYS A 171 -5.61 -16.18 3.77
N ALA A 172 -6.67 -15.60 4.35
CA ALA A 172 -7.15 -16.00 5.68
C ALA A 172 -7.67 -17.44 5.72
N GLN A 173 -8.19 -17.95 4.59
CA GLN A 173 -8.70 -19.32 4.46
C GLN A 173 -7.62 -20.34 4.10
N LEU A 174 -6.46 -19.87 3.63
CA LEU A 174 -5.22 -20.64 3.66
C LEU A 174 -4.78 -20.78 5.12
N VAL A 175 -5.56 -21.53 5.91
CA VAL A 175 -5.15 -22.00 7.23
C VAL A 175 -3.75 -22.60 7.05
N PRO A 176 -2.73 -22.14 7.78
CA PRO A 176 -1.49 -22.87 7.90
C PRO A 176 -1.90 -24.27 8.37
N LYS A 177 -1.96 -25.24 7.46
CA LYS A 177 -2.04 -26.64 7.85
C LYS A 177 -0.75 -26.84 8.62
N THR A 178 -0.81 -26.72 9.96
CA THR A 178 0.21 -26.96 11.00
C THR A 178 1.65 -26.86 10.50
N GLU A 179 2.52 -26.04 11.07
CA GLU A 179 3.94 -25.82 10.67
C GLU A 179 4.66 -26.99 9.91
N MET A 180 4.42 -28.26 10.27
CA MET A 180 4.78 -29.46 9.50
C MET A 180 4.31 -29.59 8.02
N LYS A 181 3.14 -29.07 7.60
CA LYS A 181 2.59 -29.20 6.22
C LYS A 181 2.87 -28.00 5.33
N GLN A 182 3.29 -26.87 5.89
CA GLN A 182 3.70 -25.69 5.09
C GLN A 182 4.97 -25.98 4.28
N ALA A 183 5.88 -26.81 4.78
CA ALA A 183 7.10 -27.18 4.08
C ALA A 183 6.86 -27.84 2.70
N THR A 184 5.74 -28.55 2.52
CA THR A 184 5.49 -29.31 1.27
C THR A 184 4.69 -28.56 0.21
N LEU A 185 3.80 -27.65 0.61
CA LEU A 185 2.94 -26.92 -0.35
C LEU A 185 3.51 -25.54 -0.71
N GLN A 186 4.33 -24.96 0.17
CA GLN A 186 5.11 -23.75 -0.10
C GLN A 186 6.34 -24.02 -1.00
N LEU A 187 6.66 -25.30 -1.26
CA LEU A 187 7.71 -25.73 -2.20
C LEU A 187 7.41 -25.39 -3.66
N PHE A 188 6.14 -25.20 -4.03
CA PHE A 188 5.78 -24.90 -5.42
C PHE A 188 5.84 -23.41 -5.77
N ILE A 189 5.81 -22.52 -4.77
CA ILE A 189 5.73 -21.07 -4.99
C ILE A 189 6.86 -20.36 -4.22
N ARG A 190 8.03 -20.38 -4.84
CA ARG A 190 8.98 -19.25 -4.88
C ARG A 190 9.87 -18.87 -3.70
N VAL A 191 9.96 -19.60 -2.59
CA VAL A 191 11.04 -19.29 -1.63
C VAL A 191 11.80 -20.53 -1.16
N LYS A 192 13.04 -20.64 -1.62
CA LYS A 192 14.11 -21.43 -0.99
C LYS A 192 14.42 -20.83 0.39
N TYR A 193 13.50 -20.91 1.34
CA TYR A 193 13.92 -20.99 2.73
C TYR A 193 14.29 -22.46 2.94
N GLU A 194 15.58 -22.77 2.81
CA GLU A 194 16.11 -24.01 3.35
C GLU A 194 15.82 -24.01 4.85
N TYR A 195 14.72 -24.62 5.24
CA TYR A 195 14.38 -24.87 6.63
C TYR A 195 15.34 -25.94 7.15
N LYS A 196 16.60 -25.56 7.39
CA LYS A 196 17.39 -26.28 8.39
C LYS A 196 16.69 -25.99 9.70
N PRO A 197 16.15 -27.00 10.41
CA PRO A 197 15.62 -26.78 11.74
C PRO A 197 16.77 -26.19 12.54
N ASP A 198 16.72 -24.91 12.90
CA ASP A 198 17.77 -24.33 13.72
C ASP A 198 17.49 -24.76 15.16
N TRP A 199 17.91 -25.98 15.49
CA TRP A 199 17.80 -26.54 16.84
C TRP A 199 18.52 -25.67 17.88
N LYS A 200 19.29 -24.65 17.44
CA LYS A 200 19.91 -23.67 18.33
C LYS A 200 18.91 -22.71 18.97
N LEU A 201 17.73 -22.48 18.38
CA LEU A 201 16.68 -21.64 18.97
C LEU A 201 15.87 -22.39 20.05
N SER A 202 15.82 -23.72 19.97
CA SER A 202 15.18 -24.58 20.97
C SER A 202 16.08 -24.94 22.15
N ASN A 203 17.38 -24.61 22.09
CA ASN A 203 18.25 -24.81 23.24
C ASN A 203 17.86 -23.79 24.31
N PRO A 204 17.53 -24.22 25.54
CA PRO A 204 17.23 -23.29 26.62
C PRO A 204 18.39 -22.32 26.77
N ILE A 205 18.08 -21.03 26.85
CA ILE A 205 19.07 -19.97 27.03
C ILE A 205 19.85 -20.31 28.31
N ARG A 206 21.09 -20.81 28.14
CA ARG A 206 21.95 -21.10 29.29
C ARG A 206 22.35 -19.76 29.89
N VAL A 207 21.68 -19.39 30.98
CA VAL A 207 21.90 -18.14 31.72
C VAL A 207 23.38 -17.99 32.11
N ASP A 208 24.06 -19.12 32.34
CA ASP A 208 25.50 -19.25 32.61
C ASP A 208 26.38 -18.61 31.51
N LYS A 209 25.94 -18.60 30.24
CA LYS A 209 26.66 -18.01 29.10
C LYS A 209 26.21 -16.60 28.73
N ALA A 210 25.03 -16.17 29.17
CA ALA A 210 24.53 -14.81 28.87
C ALA A 210 25.43 -13.72 29.49
N GLY A 211 26.06 -14.01 30.64
CA GLY A 211 27.03 -13.10 31.28
C GLY A 211 28.34 -12.92 30.49
N THR A 212 28.77 -13.94 29.73
CA THR A 212 29.97 -13.83 28.86
C THR A 212 29.70 -13.01 27.60
N ASP A 213 28.52 -13.12 26.99
CA ASP A 213 28.17 -12.35 25.80
C ASP A 213 27.93 -10.86 26.10
N ILE A 214 27.40 -10.53 27.28
CA ILE A 214 27.30 -9.13 27.74
C ILE A 214 28.70 -8.49 27.88
N ASN A 215 29.71 -9.27 28.25
CA ASN A 215 31.09 -8.79 28.29
C ASN A 215 31.75 -8.72 26.90
N ALA A 216 31.24 -9.41 25.88
CA ALA A 216 31.72 -9.28 24.50
C ALA A 216 31.34 -7.91 23.88
N TYR A 217 30.30 -7.26 24.39
CA TYR A 217 29.92 -5.89 24.03
C TYR A 217 30.70 -4.81 24.78
N LYS A 218 31.61 -5.17 25.72
CA LYS A 218 32.52 -4.18 26.29
C LYS A 218 33.52 -3.77 25.22
N THR A 219 33.39 -2.51 24.81
CA THR A 219 34.26 -1.88 23.83
C THR A 219 35.72 -2.13 24.17
N ASN A 220 36.43 -2.87 23.32
CA ASN A 220 37.85 -3.17 23.54
C ASN A 220 38.68 -1.90 23.32
N TYR A 221 38.85 -1.11 24.38
CA TYR A 221 39.57 0.18 24.35
C TYR A 221 40.99 0.04 23.80
N ASN A 222 41.66 -1.09 24.04
CA ASN A 222 42.99 -1.35 23.49
C ASN A 222 42.99 -1.50 21.96
N ALA A 223 41.96 -2.12 21.38
CA ALA A 223 41.83 -2.23 19.93
C ALA A 223 41.56 -0.86 19.30
N ILE A 224 40.67 -0.06 19.90
CA ILE A 224 40.38 1.31 19.44
C ILE A 224 41.61 2.19 19.54
N PHE A 225 42.36 2.11 20.64
CA PHE A 225 43.59 2.88 20.84
C PHE A 225 44.66 2.54 19.78
N LYS A 226 44.92 1.24 19.55
CA LYS A 226 45.84 0.79 18.48
C LYS A 226 45.40 1.27 17.10
N GLN A 227 44.10 1.30 16.83
CA GLN A 227 43.56 1.79 15.56
C GLN A 227 43.78 3.30 15.40
N ARG A 228 43.56 4.11 16.45
CA ARG A 228 43.85 5.55 16.43
C ARG A 228 45.33 5.83 16.21
N LEU A 229 46.21 5.09 16.88
CA LEU A 229 47.66 5.27 16.76
C LEU A 229 48.15 4.96 15.32
N LYS A 230 47.58 3.94 14.68
CA LYS A 230 47.82 3.66 13.25
C LYS A 230 47.32 4.79 12.34
N GLN A 231 46.15 5.35 12.62
CA GLN A 231 45.60 6.47 11.83
C GLN A 231 46.49 7.72 11.93
N GLU A 232 47.04 8.02 13.11
CA GLU A 232 47.98 9.13 13.29
C GLU A 232 49.28 8.91 12.54
N GLN A 233 49.87 7.70 12.59
CA GLN A 233 51.07 7.37 11.82
C GLN A 233 50.83 7.51 10.31
N ILE A 234 49.67 7.08 9.81
CA ILE A 234 49.30 7.27 8.40
C ILE A 234 49.19 8.75 8.06
N LYS A 235 48.54 9.54 8.94
CA LYS A 235 48.37 10.99 8.74
C LYS A 235 49.71 11.73 8.71
N GLN A 236 50.66 11.34 9.56
CA GLN A 236 52.02 11.87 9.55
C GLN A 236 52.75 11.53 8.25
N LYS A 237 52.71 10.27 7.80
CA LYS A 237 53.30 9.87 6.52
C LYS A 237 52.71 10.60 5.32
N ILE A 238 51.40 10.85 5.33
CA ILE A 238 50.75 11.65 4.28
C ILE A 238 51.26 13.10 4.29
N ALA A 239 51.36 13.71 5.48
CA ALA A 239 51.89 15.07 5.61
C ALA A 239 53.35 15.20 5.16
N GLU A 240 54.19 14.18 5.43
CA GLU A 240 55.55 14.10 4.92
C GLU A 240 55.58 14.01 3.39
N LEU A 241 54.70 13.20 2.80
CA LEU A 241 54.59 13.01 1.35
C LEU A 241 54.07 14.27 0.64
N ASP A 242 53.15 15.03 1.25
CA ASP A 242 52.64 16.29 0.70
C ASP A 242 53.75 17.35 0.52
N GLY A 243 54.86 17.25 1.26
CA GLY A 243 56.04 18.10 1.11
C GLY A 243 57.00 17.69 -0.02
N THR A 244 56.83 16.49 -0.58
CA THR A 244 57.72 15.98 -1.64
C THR A 244 57.20 16.33 -3.04
N ASP A 245 58.11 16.54 -3.99
CA ASP A 245 57.75 16.89 -5.38
C ASP A 245 56.93 15.81 -6.11
N PHE A 246 56.85 14.60 -5.54
CA PHE A 246 56.01 13.51 -6.02
C PHE A 246 54.50 13.83 -5.89
N ALA A 247 54.07 14.51 -4.82
CA ALA A 247 52.66 14.87 -4.63
C ALA A 247 52.19 15.95 -5.62
N LYS A 248 53.09 16.87 -6.00
CA LYS A 248 52.84 17.90 -7.03
C LYS A 248 52.72 17.33 -8.44
N ALA A 249 53.37 16.20 -8.72
CA ALA A 249 53.28 15.53 -10.02
C ALA A 249 51.93 14.81 -10.23
N LEU A 250 51.28 14.36 -9.15
CA LEU A 250 50.01 13.62 -9.20
C LEU A 250 48.76 14.51 -9.42
N THR A 251 48.82 15.80 -9.12
CA THR A 251 47.69 16.74 -9.28
C THR A 251 47.41 17.15 -10.73
N ILE A 252 48.30 16.84 -11.68
CA ILE A 252 48.20 17.34 -13.08
C ILE A 252 47.17 16.57 -13.92
N HIS A 253 46.70 15.38 -13.52
CA HIS A 253 45.89 14.52 -14.40
C HIS A 253 44.36 14.56 -14.25
N LYS A 254 43.76 15.51 -13.51
CA LYS A 254 42.30 15.49 -13.22
C LYS A 254 41.39 16.38 -14.09
N SER A 255 41.83 16.87 -15.25
CA SER A 255 40.92 17.57 -16.17
C SER A 255 40.97 17.01 -17.60
N PHE A 256 40.34 15.85 -17.79
CA PHE A 256 39.78 15.50 -19.10
C PHE A 256 38.26 15.70 -19.05
N LYS A 257 37.80 16.84 -19.58
CA LYS A 257 36.39 16.99 -19.99
C LYS A 257 36.21 16.18 -21.27
N ILE A 258 35.36 15.17 -21.21
CA ILE A 258 34.88 14.46 -22.41
C ILE A 258 33.72 15.32 -22.95
N THR A 259 33.89 15.81 -24.17
CA THR A 259 32.86 16.51 -24.96
C THR A 259 31.87 15.51 -25.54
#